data_AF-A0A3D0UKI3-F1
#
_entry.id   AF-A0A3D0UKI3-F1
#
_cell.length_a   1.000
_cell.length_b   1.000
_cell.length_c   1.000
_cell.angle_alpha   90.00
_cell.angle_beta   90.00
_cell.angle_gamma   90.00
#
_symmetry.space_group_name_H-M   'P 1'
#
loop_
_entity.id
_entity.type
_entity.pdbx_description
1 polymer ?
#
loop_
_entity_poly.entity_id
_entity_poly.type
_entity_poly.pdbx_seq_one_letter_code
_entity_poly.pdbx_strand_id
1 'polypeptide(L)'
;MTQLQAALALAQEIGLPGEEWPILGALGALYADGGDQAQAQMSYKDSAAIILRLAETIDEEDFRAGFLAAGPVRSILEISEVV
;
A
#
# COMPACT_ATOMS: atom_id res chain seq x y z
N MET A 1 18.43 4.42 -7.21
CA MET A 1 17.27 3.58 -6.85
C MET A 1 17.39 3.24 -5.39
N THR A 2 16.40 3.63 -4.58
CA THR A 2 16.30 3.12 -3.21
C THR A 2 15.96 1.63 -3.26
N GLN A 3 16.35 0.85 -2.25
CA GLN A 3 16.07 -0.60 -2.22
C GLN A 3 14.56 -0.89 -2.34
N LEU A 4 13.71 0.01 -1.85
CA LEU A 4 12.25 -0.07 -1.98
C LEU A 4 11.77 0.03 -3.43
N GLN A 5 12.33 0.94 -4.24
CA GLN A 5 11.95 1.06 -5.66
C GLN A 5 12.35 -0.18 -6.47
N ALA A 6 13.50 -0.78 -6.16
CA ALA A 6 13.93 -2.03 -6.79
C ALA A 6 13.04 -3.20 -6.37
N ALA A 7 12.69 -3.29 -5.08
CA ALA A 7 11.76 -4.29 -4.57
C ALA A 7 10.36 -4.15 -5.19
N LEU A 8 9.86 -2.92 -5.36
CA LEU A 8 8.58 -2.65 -6.00
C LEU A 8 8.57 -3.12 -7.46
N ALA A 9 9.61 -2.77 -8.22
CA ALA A 9 9.72 -3.18 -9.62
C ALA A 9 9.71 -4.71 -9.76
N LEU A 10 10.42 -5.42 -8.89
CA LEU A 10 10.44 -6.88 -8.88
C LEU A 10 9.08 -7.48 -8.50
N ALA A 11 8.41 -6.94 -7.48
CA ALA A 11 7.09 -7.41 -7.06
C ALA A 11 6.06 -7.25 -8.19
N GLN A 12 6.11 -6.12 -8.92
CA GLN A 12 5.27 -5.86 -10.09
C GLN A 12 5.57 -6.79 -11.27
N GLU A 13 6.85 -7.09 -11.52
CA GLU A 13 7.26 -8.01 -12.58
C GLU A 13 6.76 -9.44 -12.33
N ILE A 14 6.81 -9.88 -11.07
CA ILE A 14 6.36 -11.23 -10.66
C ILE A 14 4.83 -11.27 -10.48
N GLY A 15 4.18 -10.13 -10.25
CA GLY A 15 2.74 -10.04 -9.98
C GLY A 15 2.41 -10.47 -8.56
N LEU A 16 3.10 -9.91 -7.57
CA LEU A 16 2.90 -10.19 -6.14
C LEU A 16 2.21 -9.02 -5.45
N PRO A 17 0.88 -8.83 -5.62
CA PRO A 17 0.17 -7.71 -5.03
C PRO A 17 0.29 -7.66 -3.49
N GLY A 18 0.43 -8.82 -2.84
CA GLY A 18 0.67 -8.91 -1.39
C GLY A 18 1.99 -8.30 -0.91
N GLU A 19 3.01 -8.24 -1.78
CA GLU A 19 4.31 -7.63 -1.52
C GLU A 19 4.37 -6.19 -2.04
N GLU A 20 3.59 -5.85 -3.06
CA GLU A 20 3.56 -4.50 -3.65
C GLU A 20 2.99 -3.43 -2.70
N TRP A 21 1.82 -3.67 -2.10
CA TRP A 21 1.17 -2.67 -1.24
C TRP A 21 2.02 -2.23 -0.03
N PRO A 22 2.73 -3.11 0.72
CA PRO A 22 3.53 -2.65 1.85
C PRO A 22 4.77 -1.86 1.37
N ILE A 23 5.35 -2.20 0.23
CA ILE A 23 6.48 -1.46 -0.35
C ILE A 23 6.05 -0.04 -0.76
N LEU A 24 4.86 0.09 -1.37
CA LEU A 24 4.27 1.40 -1.70
C LEU A 24 3.96 2.22 -0.45
N GLY A 25 3.45 1.59 0.61
CA GLY A 25 3.25 2.27 1.91
C GLY A 25 4.56 2.80 2.50
N ALA A 26 5.64 2.00 2.43
CA ALA A 26 6.96 2.42 2.88
C ALA A 26 7.56 3.55 2.02
N LEU A 27 7.34 3.53 0.70
CA LEU A 27 7.69 4.64 -0.18
C LEU A 27 6.91 5.91 0.17
N GLY A 28 5.61 5.79 0.46
CA GLY A 28 4.79 6.91 0.91
C GLY A 28 5.36 7.58 2.16
N ALA A 29 5.77 6.78 3.15
CA ALA A 29 6.41 7.28 4.36
C ALA A 29 7.76 7.96 4.07
N LEU A 30 8.59 7.35 3.23
CA LEU A 30 9.89 7.91 2.84
C LEU A 30 9.74 9.27 2.13
N TYR A 31 8.76 9.40 1.24
CA TYR A 31 8.49 10.67 0.55
C TYR A 31 7.93 11.73 1.50
N ALA A 32 7.06 11.34 2.44
CA ALA A 32 6.53 12.25 3.45
C ALA A 32 7.65 12.80 4.35
N ASP A 33 8.54 11.93 4.83
CA ASP A 33 9.72 12.30 5.61
C ASP A 33 10.69 13.19 4.82
N GLY A 34 10.77 12.98 3.50
CA GLY A 34 11.53 13.82 2.57
C GLY A 34 10.86 15.15 2.20
N GLY A 35 9.64 15.40 2.68
CA GLY A 35 8.86 16.61 2.37
C GLY A 35 8.13 16.59 1.03
N ASP A 36 8.22 15.51 0.25
CA ASP A 36 7.51 15.35 -1.03
C ASP A 36 6.11 14.78 -0.80
N GLN A 37 5.21 15.65 -0.34
CA GLN A 37 3.82 15.28 -0.03
C GLN A 37 3.06 14.75 -1.25
N ALA A 38 3.42 15.20 -2.46
CA ALA A 38 2.76 14.76 -3.69
C ALA A 38 3.11 13.29 -4.01
N GLN A 39 4.40 12.93 -3.97
CA GLN A 39 4.81 11.54 -4.17
C GLN A 39 4.40 10.64 -3.00
N ALA A 40 4.35 11.18 -1.79
CA ALA A 40 3.84 10.46 -0.62
C ALA A 40 2.39 10.05 -0.86
N GLN A 41 1.51 11.00 -1.19
CA GLN A 41 0.09 10.69 -1.39
C GLN A 41 -0.13 9.77 -2.59
N MET A 42 0.62 9.93 -3.68
CA MET A 42 0.52 9.00 -4.81
C MET A 42 0.83 7.57 -4.37
N SER A 43 1.92 7.39 -3.61
CA SER A 43 2.35 6.07 -3.14
C SER A 43 1.33 5.44 -2.17
N TYR A 44 0.73 6.23 -1.28
CA TYR A 44 -0.33 5.75 -0.39
C TYR A 44 -1.61 5.36 -1.14
N LYS A 45 -2.01 6.13 -2.16
CA LYS A 45 -3.18 5.78 -3.00
C LYS A 45 -2.95 4.52 -3.81
N ASP A 46 -1.78 4.35 -4.40
CA ASP A 46 -1.43 3.13 -5.14
C ASP A 46 -1.44 1.91 -4.21
N SER A 47 -0.92 2.05 -2.98
CA SER A 47 -0.98 1.01 -1.96
C SER A 47 -2.42 0.65 -1.57
N ALA A 48 -3.24 1.67 -1.26
CA ALA A 48 -4.65 1.50 -0.92
C ALA A 48 -5.45 0.79 -2.02
N ALA A 49 -5.20 1.13 -3.29
CA ALA A 49 -5.86 0.47 -4.43
C ALA A 49 -5.53 -1.03 -4.50
N ILE A 50 -4.31 -1.45 -4.16
CA ILE A 50 -3.94 -2.87 -4.12
C ILE A 50 -4.61 -3.56 -2.92
N ILE A 51 -4.58 -2.93 -1.74
CA ILE A 51 -5.26 -3.44 -0.54
C ILE A 51 -6.74 -3.72 -0.84
N LEU A 52 -7.46 -2.77 -1.42
CA LEU A 52 -8.89 -2.93 -1.70
C LEU A 52 -9.14 -4.07 -2.70
N ARG A 53 -8.33 -4.18 -3.76
CA ARG A 53 -8.40 -5.31 -4.70
C ARG A 53 -8.14 -6.65 -4.01
N LEU A 54 -7.16 -6.73 -3.11
CA LEU A 54 -6.89 -7.95 -2.33
C LEU A 54 -8.08 -8.29 -1.42
N ALA A 55 -8.66 -7.29 -0.75
CA ALA A 55 -9.83 -7.47 0.10
C ALA A 55 -11.03 -8.00 -0.71
N GLU A 56 -11.23 -7.53 -1.94
CA GLU A 56 -12.28 -8.04 -2.85
C GLU A 56 -12.12 -9.53 -3.18
N THR A 57 -10.89 -10.06 -3.18
CA THR A 57 -10.62 -11.50 -3.42
C THR A 57 -10.84 -12.39 -2.20
N ILE A 58 -11.08 -11.82 -1.01
CA ILE A 58 -11.31 -12.58 0.22
C ILE A 58 -12.81 -12.85 0.34
N ASP A 59 -13.26 -14.08 0.07
CA ASP A 59 -14.68 -14.44 0.10
C ASP A 59 -15.29 -14.43 1.51
N GLU A 60 -14.53 -14.89 2.50
CA GLU A 60 -15.01 -14.91 3.89
C GLU A 60 -15.00 -13.51 4.50
N GLU A 61 -16.19 -13.01 4.83
CA GLU A 61 -16.39 -11.65 5.34
C GLU A 61 -15.55 -11.36 6.60
N ASP A 62 -15.45 -12.32 7.51
CA ASP A 62 -14.64 -12.18 8.73
C ASP A 62 -13.15 -12.03 8.43
N PHE A 63 -12.62 -12.77 7.44
CA PHE A 63 -11.23 -12.63 7.00
C PHE A 63 -11.00 -11.33 6.26
N ARG A 64 -11.97 -10.88 5.45
CA ARG A 64 -11.90 -9.59 4.76
C ARG A 64 -11.88 -8.44 5.78
N ALA A 65 -12.78 -8.48 6.76
CA ALA A 65 -12.85 -7.50 7.84
C ALA A 65 -11.57 -7.50 8.67
N GLY A 66 -11.05 -8.69 9.01
CA GLY A 66 -9.78 -8.83 9.73
C GLY A 66 -8.58 -8.26 8.95
N PHE A 67 -8.52 -8.50 7.65
CA PHE A 67 -7.49 -7.93 6.78
C PHE A 67 -7.57 -6.39 6.73
N LEU A 68 -8.76 -5.83 6.51
CA LEU A 68 -8.97 -4.38 6.46
C LEU A 68 -8.75 -3.69 7.83
N ALA A 69 -8.96 -4.40 8.93
CA ALA A 69 -8.74 -3.90 10.29
C ALA A 69 -7.28 -4.00 10.75
N ALA A 70 -6.41 -4.69 10.01
CA ALA A 70 -5.00 -4.82 10.37
C ALA A 70 -4.33 -3.45 10.43
N GLY A 71 -3.53 -3.18 11.46
CA GLY A 71 -2.93 -1.86 11.72
C GLY A 71 -2.29 -1.21 10.49
N PRO A 72 -1.34 -1.87 9.79
CA PRO A 72 -0.71 -1.30 8.60
C PRO A 72 -1.68 -1.01 7.45
N VAL A 73 -2.66 -1.90 7.23
CA VAL A 73 -3.69 -1.75 6.19
C VAL A 73 -4.57 -0.54 6.49
N ARG A 74 -5.11 -0.49 7.71
CA ARG A 74 -5.95 0.60 8.16
C ARG A 74 -5.25 1.95 8.08
N SER A 75 -4.00 2.04 8.55
CA SER A 75 -3.23 3.29 8.48
C SER A 75 -3.05 3.80 7.06
N ILE A 76 -2.75 2.92 6.10
CA ILE A 76 -2.59 3.31 4.70
C ILE A 76 -3.91 3.82 4.13
N LEU A 77 -5.03 3.13 4.40
CA LEU A 77 -6.35 3.55 3.94
C LEU A 77 -6.71 4.93 4.50
N GLU A 78 -6.54 5.14 5.80
CA GLU A 78 -6.79 6.44 6.45
C GLU A 78 -5.93 7.56 5.86
N ILE A 79 -4.63 7.34 5.63
CA ILE A 79 -3.74 8.35 5.04
C ILE A 79 -4.10 8.64 3.58
N SER A 80 -4.50 7.61 2.82
CA SER A 80 -4.83 7.74 1.40
C SER A 80 -6.09 8.58 1.14
N GLU A 81 -7.03 8.60 2.09
CA GLU A 81 -8.30 9.33 2.01
C GLU A 81 -8.20 10.82 2.40
N VAL A 82 -7.10 11.24 3.03
CA VAL A 82 -6.90 12.66 3.39
C VAL A 82 -6.58 13.47 2.13
N VAL A 83 -7.51 14.35 1.73
CA VAL A 83 -7.35 15.42 0.74
C VAL A 83 -7.30 16.77 1.44
#